data_AF-A0A7D5ZG40-F1
#
_entry.id   AF-A0A7D5ZG40-F1
#
_cell.length_a   1.000
_cell.length_b   1.000
_cell.length_c   1.000
_cell.angle_alpha   90.00
_cell.angle_beta   90.00
_cell.angle_gamma   90.00
#
_symmetry.space_group_name_H-M   'P 1'
#
loop_
_entity.id
_entity.type
_entity.pdbx_description
1 polymer ?
#
loop_
_entity_poly.entity_id
_entity_poly.type
_entity_poly.pdbx_seq_one_letter_code
_entity_poly.pdbx_strand_id
1 'polypeptide(L)'
;MSEQTVDLVQLVEYAQAAFDRLPTLGPVAWLYGRDDAKKHLTLADLDWAVQPPLILDQCRLFMKDKMPLGFISWAYVPEDVHQRLLQGNTRLDPHEWKGGEHLWLIDIVTPFGQREEMLADLNLYLTQTWQIVGESPRVS
;
A
#
# COMPACT_ATOMS: atom_id res chain seq x y z
N MET A 1 2.55 -25.70 -24.25
CA MET A 1 3.08 -24.32 -24.17
C MET A 1 1.94 -23.40 -24.57
N SER A 2 1.08 -23.05 -23.62
CA SER A 2 -0.14 -22.28 -23.86
C SER A 2 0.15 -20.79 -23.78
N GLU A 3 -0.22 -20.05 -24.83
CA GLU A 3 -0.25 -18.59 -24.86
C GLU A 3 -1.09 -18.06 -23.69
N GLN A 4 -0.44 -17.43 -22.72
CA GLN A 4 -1.10 -16.53 -21.77
C GLN A 4 -1.60 -15.34 -22.58
N THR A 5 -2.82 -15.44 -23.09
CA THR A 5 -3.51 -14.28 -23.67
C THR A 5 -3.95 -13.45 -22.48
N VAL A 6 -3.17 -12.42 -22.15
CA VAL A 6 -3.59 -11.45 -21.14
C VAL A 6 -4.87 -10.80 -21.66
N ASP A 7 -5.95 -10.88 -20.88
CA ASP A 7 -7.22 -10.27 -21.25
C ASP A 7 -7.02 -8.75 -21.37
N LEU A 8 -7.16 -8.24 -22.60
CA LEU A 8 -6.97 -6.82 -22.91
C LEU A 8 -7.93 -5.94 -22.11
N VAL A 9 -9.11 -6.45 -21.75
CA VAL A 9 -10.07 -5.73 -20.91
C VAL A 9 -9.50 -5.52 -19.51
N GLN A 10 -9.03 -6.60 -18.88
CA GLN A 10 -8.42 -6.54 -17.54
C GLN A 10 -7.18 -5.63 -17.51
N LEU A 11 -6.37 -5.64 -18.57
CA LEU A 11 -5.22 -4.74 -18.68
C LEU A 11 -5.62 -3.28 -18.73
N VAL A 12 -6.66 -2.95 -19.51
CA VAL A 12 -7.15 -1.56 -19.62
C VAL A 12 -7.74 -1.09 -18.30
N GLU A 13 -8.53 -1.92 -17.62
CA GLU A 13 -9.10 -1.60 -16.31
C GLU A 13 -8.01 -1.35 -15.27
N TYR A 14 -7.01 -2.23 -15.19
CA TYR A 14 -5.86 -2.04 -14.31
C TYR A 14 -5.09 -0.76 -14.64
N ALA A 15 -4.82 -0.49 -15.92
CA ALA A 15 -4.10 0.70 -16.34
C ALA A 15 -4.86 1.98 -16.00
N GLN A 16 -6.18 2.00 -16.16
CA GLN A 16 -7.04 3.13 -15.78
C GLN A 16 -7.03 3.35 -14.27
N ALA A 17 -7.21 2.28 -13.48
CA ALA A 17 -7.14 2.37 -12.03
C ALA A 17 -5.77 2.88 -11.56
N ALA A 18 -4.67 2.42 -12.17
CA ALA A 18 -3.33 2.95 -11.90
C ALA A 18 -3.21 4.44 -12.26
N PHE A 19 -3.76 4.83 -13.42
CA PHE A 19 -3.69 6.19 -13.93
C PHE A 19 -4.41 7.19 -13.01
N ASP A 20 -5.57 6.81 -12.49
CA ASP A 20 -6.36 7.62 -11.56
C ASP A 20 -5.63 7.88 -10.23
N ARG A 21 -4.69 7.00 -9.86
CA ARG A 21 -3.86 7.14 -8.64
C ARG A 21 -2.55 7.89 -8.88
N LEU A 22 -2.18 8.21 -10.12
CA LEU A 22 -0.94 8.94 -10.45
C LEU A 22 -0.77 10.25 -9.65
N PRO A 23 -1.82 11.06 -9.40
CA PRO A 23 -1.67 12.27 -8.59
C PRO A 23 -1.10 12.01 -7.19
N THR A 24 -1.32 10.82 -6.62
CA THR A 24 -0.83 10.42 -5.30
C THR A 24 0.63 9.94 -5.34
N LEU A 25 1.11 9.44 -6.49
CA LEU A 25 2.50 8.97 -6.63
C LEU A 25 3.51 10.09 -6.38
N GLY A 26 3.25 11.31 -6.86
CA GLY A 26 4.16 12.45 -6.70
C GLY A 26 4.47 12.76 -5.23
N PRO A 27 3.44 13.03 -4.38
CA PRO A 27 3.61 13.21 -2.95
C PRO A 27 4.31 12.04 -2.24
N VAL A 28 3.96 10.80 -2.58
CA VAL A 28 4.57 9.60 -1.97
C VAL A 28 6.05 9.49 -2.37
N ALA A 29 6.37 9.60 -3.66
CA ALA A 29 7.75 9.60 -4.15
C ALA A 29 8.60 10.69 -3.46
N TRP A 30 8.01 11.87 -3.24
CA TRP A 30 8.66 12.98 -2.57
C TRP A 30 8.96 12.70 -1.08
N LEU A 31 8.09 11.96 -0.39
CA LEU A 31 8.32 11.46 0.97
C LEU A 31 9.43 10.40 1.00
N TYR A 32 9.38 9.41 0.10
CA TYR A 32 10.40 8.36 -0.03
C TYR A 32 11.80 8.95 -0.27
N GLY A 33 11.91 9.97 -1.13
CA GLY A 33 13.16 10.68 -1.39
C GLY A 33 13.75 11.43 -0.19
N ARG A 34 13.01 11.55 0.93
CA ARG A 34 13.44 12.18 2.19
C ARG A 34 13.57 11.22 3.35
N ASP A 35 13.16 9.98 3.18
CA ASP A 35 13.36 8.93 4.18
C ASP A 35 14.76 8.35 4.02
N ASP A 36 15.60 8.45 5.05
CA ASP A 36 17.00 8.06 4.98
C ASP A 36 17.23 6.60 4.59
N ALA A 37 16.29 5.71 4.95
CA ALA A 37 16.38 4.29 4.62
C ALA A 37 15.91 3.99 3.19
N LYS A 38 15.10 4.87 2.58
CA LYS A 38 14.37 4.59 1.33
C LYS A 38 14.71 5.52 0.17
N LYS A 39 15.41 6.63 0.40
CA LYS A 39 15.78 7.61 -0.63
C LYS A 39 16.64 7.06 -1.77
N HIS A 40 17.18 5.85 -1.63
CA HIS A 40 18.00 5.17 -2.63
C HIS A 40 17.22 4.13 -3.46
N LEU A 41 15.93 3.93 -3.18
CA LEU A 41 15.08 3.06 -3.97
C LEU A 41 15.00 3.55 -5.43
N THR A 42 15.06 2.60 -6.35
CA THR A 42 14.84 2.91 -7.77
C THR A 42 13.38 3.24 -8.03
N LEU A 43 13.08 3.82 -9.19
CA LEU A 43 11.68 4.02 -9.60
C LEU A 43 10.91 2.69 -9.67
N ALA A 44 11.57 1.60 -10.07
CA ALA A 44 10.95 0.28 -10.11
C ALA A 44 10.65 -0.27 -8.70
N ASP A 45 11.52 -0.03 -7.73
CA ASP A 45 11.26 -0.41 -6.33
C ASP A 45 10.11 0.40 -5.73
N LEU A 46 10.05 1.70 -6.05
CA LEU A 46 8.96 2.57 -5.62
C LEU A 46 7.63 2.13 -6.22
N ASP A 47 7.59 1.85 -7.53
CA ASP A 47 6.39 1.35 -8.22
C ASP A 47 5.91 0.04 -7.56
N TRP A 48 6.82 -0.90 -7.32
CA TRP A 48 6.52 -2.15 -6.64
C TRP A 48 5.94 -1.96 -5.22
N ALA A 49 6.47 -1.00 -4.46
CA ALA A 49 6.05 -0.76 -3.08
C ALA A 49 4.74 0.04 -2.97
N VAL A 50 4.48 0.94 -3.92
CA VAL A 50 3.44 1.98 -3.79
C VAL A 50 2.23 1.70 -4.67
N GLN A 51 2.42 1.08 -5.83
CA GLN A 51 1.34 0.87 -6.79
C GLN A 51 0.26 -0.10 -6.28
N PRO A 52 0.60 -1.28 -5.71
CA PRO A 52 -0.42 -2.18 -5.19
C PRO A 52 -1.31 -1.56 -4.10
N PRO A 53 -0.78 -0.91 -3.04
CA PRO A 53 -1.66 -0.34 -2.01
C PRO A 53 -2.45 0.88 -2.48
N LEU A 54 -1.98 1.63 -3.48
CA LEU A 54 -2.75 2.73 -4.06
C LEU A 54 -3.97 2.22 -4.82
N ILE A 55 -3.81 1.17 -5.64
CA ILE A 55 -4.93 0.58 -6.38
C ILE A 55 -5.94 -0.05 -5.42
N LEU A 56 -5.45 -0.70 -4.37
CA LEU A 56 -6.28 -1.40 -3.40
C LEU A 56 -6.86 -0.47 -2.33
N ASP A 57 -6.59 0.83 -2.36
CA ASP A 57 -6.95 1.76 -1.27
C ASP A 57 -6.48 1.24 0.12
N GLN A 58 -5.39 0.48 0.14
CA GLN A 58 -4.75 -0.06 1.34
C GLN A 58 -3.53 0.80 1.74
N CYS A 59 -3.70 2.11 1.63
CA CYS A 59 -2.74 3.07 2.12
C CYS A 59 -3.42 4.36 2.56
N ARG A 60 -2.65 5.19 3.26
CA ARG A 60 -3.05 6.51 3.64
C ARG A 60 -1.90 7.49 3.49
N LEU A 61 -2.17 8.57 2.76
CA LEU A 61 -1.31 9.73 2.66
C LEU A 61 -1.78 10.77 3.68
N PHE A 62 -0.90 11.12 4.62
CA PHE A 62 -1.15 12.14 5.63
C PHE A 62 -0.70 13.49 5.07
N MET A 63 -1.63 14.43 4.98
CA MET A 63 -1.43 15.76 4.43
C MET A 63 -1.67 16.82 5.48
N LYS A 64 -0.84 17.88 5.47
CA LYS A 64 -1.12 19.15 6.14
C LYS A 64 -1.14 20.23 5.08
N ASP A 65 -2.32 20.78 4.81
CA ASP A 65 -2.58 21.63 3.65
C ASP A 65 -2.13 20.94 2.35
N LYS A 66 -1.13 21.49 1.66
CA LYS A 66 -0.54 20.94 0.43
C LYS A 66 0.73 20.11 0.68
N MET A 67 1.14 19.96 1.94
CA MET A 67 2.39 19.30 2.29
C MET A 67 2.13 17.85 2.74
N PRO A 68 2.70 16.85 2.04
CA PRO A 68 2.66 15.47 2.53
C PRO A 68 3.59 15.34 3.75
N LEU A 69 3.06 14.74 4.82
CA LEU A 69 3.77 14.53 6.08
C LEU A 69 4.19 13.08 6.28
N GLY A 70 3.38 12.14 5.79
CA GLY A 70 3.69 10.73 5.90
C GLY A 70 2.82 9.87 5.00
N PHE A 71 3.28 8.66 4.75
CA PHE A 71 2.59 7.64 3.98
C PHE A 71 2.67 6.33 4.75
N ILE A 72 1.53 5.66 4.88
CA ILE A 72 1.45 4.35 5.51
C ILE A 72 0.68 3.41 4.58
N SER A 73 1.18 2.18 4.40
CA SER A 73 0.52 1.14 3.63
C SER A 73 0.37 -0.14 4.43
N TRP A 74 -0.69 -0.89 4.14
CA TRP A 74 -0.97 -2.17 4.78
C TRP A 74 -1.45 -3.20 3.77
N ALA A 75 -1.45 -4.47 4.18
CA ALA A 75 -1.94 -5.58 3.38
C ALA A 75 -2.75 -6.55 4.23
N TYR A 76 -3.69 -7.23 3.58
CA TYR A 76 -4.46 -8.34 4.12
C TYR A 76 -4.00 -9.61 3.46
N VAL A 77 -3.04 -10.28 4.09
CA VAL A 77 -2.29 -11.38 3.48
C VAL A 77 -2.85 -12.73 3.93
N PRO A 78 -2.78 -13.77 3.07
CA PRO A 78 -3.14 -15.13 3.44
C PRO A 78 -2.12 -15.75 4.43
N GLU A 79 -2.49 -16.86 5.05
CA GLU A 79 -1.71 -17.52 6.12
C GLU A 79 -0.29 -17.91 5.67
N ASP A 80 -0.11 -18.41 4.45
CA ASP A 80 1.20 -18.78 3.92
C ASP A 80 2.14 -17.57 3.77
N VAL A 81 1.60 -16.44 3.29
CA VAL A 81 2.32 -15.17 3.22
C VAL A 81 2.59 -14.63 4.62
N HIS A 82 1.64 -14.71 5.56
CA HIS A 82 1.83 -14.33 6.95
C HIS A 82 3.01 -15.07 7.59
N GLN A 83 3.09 -16.41 7.42
CA GLN A 83 4.20 -17.21 7.94
C GLN A 83 5.55 -16.81 7.30
N ARG A 84 5.57 -16.50 5.99
CA ARG A 84 6.77 -16.02 5.30
C ARG A 84 7.23 -14.65 5.81
N LEU A 85 6.29 -13.73 6.06
CA LEU A 85 6.59 -12.41 6.61
C LEU A 85 7.17 -12.50 8.04
N LEU A 86 6.62 -13.40 8.89
CA LEU A 86 7.16 -13.65 10.24
C LEU A 86 8.62 -14.14 10.23
N GLN A 87 9.05 -14.80 9.14
CA GLN A 87 10.43 -15.27 8.96
C GLN A 87 11.38 -14.17 8.44
N GLY A 88 10.88 -12.94 8.24
CA GLY A 88 11.69 -11.78 7.85
C GLY A 88 11.81 -11.56 6.33
N ASN A 89 11.14 -12.36 5.50
CA ASN A 89 11.05 -12.09 4.07
C ASN A 89 9.85 -11.15 3.80
N THR A 90 10.12 -9.84 3.80
CA THR A 90 9.10 -8.78 3.85
C THR A 90 8.57 -8.31 2.49
N ARG A 91 9.10 -8.81 1.37
CA ARG A 91 8.63 -8.38 0.04
C ARG A 91 7.35 -9.11 -0.32
N LEU A 92 6.32 -8.34 -0.67
CA LEU A 92 5.07 -8.85 -1.21
C LEU A 92 5.04 -8.74 -2.73
N ASP A 93 4.58 -9.78 -3.40
CA ASP A 93 4.14 -9.72 -4.79
C ASP A 93 2.77 -9.01 -4.87
N PRO A 94 2.45 -8.33 -5.98
CA PRO A 94 1.20 -7.56 -6.10
C PRO A 94 -0.08 -8.33 -5.77
N HIS A 95 -0.14 -9.63 -6.07
CA HIS A 95 -1.29 -10.48 -5.81
C HIS A 95 -1.45 -10.87 -4.34
N GLU A 96 -0.39 -10.75 -3.53
CA GLU A 96 -0.37 -11.12 -2.12
C GLU A 96 -0.90 -10.01 -1.20
N TRP A 97 -1.10 -8.79 -1.73
CA TRP A 97 -1.56 -7.64 -0.95
C TRP A 97 -3.00 -7.79 -0.42
N LYS A 98 -3.80 -8.67 -1.04
CA LYS A 98 -5.22 -8.88 -0.73
C LYS A 98 -5.56 -10.36 -0.64
N GLY A 99 -6.69 -10.66 -0.01
CA GLY A 99 -7.31 -11.99 -0.05
C GLY A 99 -7.04 -12.87 1.17
N GLY A 100 -6.45 -12.34 2.24
CA GLY A 100 -6.37 -13.03 3.52
C GLY A 100 -6.92 -12.23 4.71
N GLU A 101 -6.73 -12.79 5.91
CA GLU A 101 -7.26 -12.22 7.16
C GLU A 101 -6.17 -11.55 8.02
N HIS A 102 -4.89 -11.75 7.69
CA HIS A 102 -3.78 -11.23 8.48
C HIS A 102 -3.44 -9.82 8.03
N LEU A 103 -3.75 -8.85 8.88
CA LEU A 103 -3.36 -7.45 8.68
C LEU A 103 -1.86 -7.27 8.94
N TRP A 104 -1.14 -6.78 7.93
CA TRP A 104 0.26 -6.38 8.04
C TRP A 104 0.46 -4.93 7.68
N LEU A 105 1.25 -4.24 8.50
CA LEU A 105 1.79 -2.94 8.16
C LEU A 105 3.00 -3.14 7.25
N ILE A 106 2.90 -2.69 6.00
CA ILE A 106 3.91 -2.97 4.98
C ILE A 106 4.97 -1.86 4.94
N ASP A 107 4.53 -0.61 4.94
CA ASP A 107 5.48 0.50 4.97
C ASP A 107 4.97 1.69 5.77
N ILE A 108 5.92 2.37 6.41
CA ILE A 108 5.75 3.64 7.13
C ILE A 108 6.86 4.58 6.65
N VAL A 109 6.45 5.65 5.99
CA VAL A 109 7.33 6.70 5.47
C VAL A 109 6.95 8.01 6.13
N THR A 110 7.72 8.41 7.13
CA THR A 110 7.44 9.59 7.97
C THR A 110 8.71 10.41 8.18
N PRO A 111 9.27 11.01 7.11
CA PRO A 111 10.59 11.65 7.13
C PRO A 111 10.66 12.90 8.04
N PHE A 112 9.51 13.43 8.48
CA PHE A 112 9.42 14.59 9.37
C PHE A 112 8.93 14.25 10.79
N GLY A 113 8.93 12.97 11.16
CA GLY A 113 8.44 12.49 12.46
C GLY A 113 6.92 12.27 12.50
N GLN A 114 6.32 12.34 13.70
CA GLN A 114 4.89 12.09 13.97
C GLN A 114 4.41 10.66 13.63
N ARG A 115 5.34 9.69 13.64
CA ARG A 115 5.03 8.28 13.33
C ARG A 115 3.95 7.72 14.25
N GLU A 116 4.09 7.93 15.55
CA GLU A 116 3.21 7.37 16.57
C GLU A 116 1.79 7.94 16.45
N GLU A 117 1.67 9.23 16.17
CA GLU A 117 0.39 9.92 15.95
C GLU A 117 -0.31 9.37 14.70
N MET A 118 0.41 9.21 13.59
CA MET A 118 -0.13 8.65 12.35
C MET A 118 -0.53 7.18 12.52
N LEU A 119 0.22 6.40 13.30
CA LEU A 119 -0.15 5.01 13.61
C LEU A 119 -1.39 4.94 14.50
N ALA A 120 -1.53 5.84 15.48
CA ALA A 120 -2.73 5.92 16.29
C ALA A 120 -3.96 6.29 15.45
N ASP A 121 -3.83 7.25 14.54
CA ASP A 121 -4.88 7.64 13.59
C ASP A 121 -5.23 6.45 12.66
N LEU A 122 -4.22 5.76 12.11
CA LEU A 122 -4.46 4.57 11.29
C LEU A 122 -5.20 3.47 12.06
N ASN A 123 -4.81 3.19 13.30
CA ASN A 123 -5.47 2.18 14.12
C ASN A 123 -6.95 2.53 14.34
N LEU A 124 -7.26 3.80 14.60
CA LEU A 124 -8.63 4.28 14.71
C LEU A 124 -9.40 4.10 13.39
N TYR A 125 -8.81 4.51 12.28
CA TYR A 125 -9.39 4.39 10.94
C TYR A 125 -9.73 2.93 10.60
N LEU A 126 -8.78 2.01 10.78
CA LEU A 126 -9.00 0.60 10.51
C LEU A 126 -10.11 0.08 11.41
N THR A 127 -10.01 0.26 12.74
CA THR A 127 -10.99 -0.25 13.72
C THR A 127 -12.41 0.26 13.46
N GLN A 128 -12.58 1.54 13.12
CA GLN A 128 -13.88 2.12 12.79
C GLN A 128 -14.45 1.54 11.49
N THR A 129 -13.60 1.36 10.49
CA THR A 129 -14.01 0.75 9.21
C THR A 129 -14.48 -0.69 9.42
N TRP A 130 -13.80 -1.47 10.27
CA TRP A 130 -14.27 -2.82 10.65
C TRP A 130 -15.65 -2.81 11.33
N GLN A 131 -15.90 -1.85 12.22
CA GLN A 131 -17.18 -1.78 12.96
C GLN A 131 -18.37 -1.43 12.06
N ILE A 132 -18.16 -0.68 10.98
CA ILE A 132 -19.24 -0.26 10.07
C ILE A 132 -19.61 -1.38 9.09
N VAL A 133 -18.60 -2.11 8.57
CA VAL A 133 -18.82 -3.05 7.46
C VAL A 133 -19.04 -4.49 7.94
N GLY A 134 -18.64 -4.83 9.17
CA GLY A 134 -18.81 -6.19 9.72
C GLY A 134 -17.94 -7.27 9.05
N GLU A 135 -17.20 -6.91 8.01
CA GLU A 135 -16.18 -7.68 7.32
C GLU A 135 -14.96 -6.77 7.06
N SER A 136 -13.78 -7.38 6.83
CA SER A 136 -12.59 -6.66 6.35
C SER A 136 -12.98 -5.80 5.14
N PRO A 137 -12.49 -4.55 4.99
CA PRO A 137 -12.79 -3.72 3.82
C PRO A 137 -12.27 -4.42 2.57
N ARG A 138 -13.10 -5.29 1.99
CA ARG A 138 -12.87 -5.93 0.70
C ARG A 138 -13.02 -4.84 -0.33
N VAL A 139 -11.92 -4.54 -1.00
CA VAL A 139 -11.92 -3.74 -2.23
C VAL A 139 -12.78 -4.50 -3.24
N SER A 140 -13.92 -3.90 -3.59
CA SER A 140 -14.82 -4.37 -4.66
C SER A 140 -14.12 -4.37 -6.01
#